data_AF-A0A847HPG8-F1
#
_entry.id   AF-A0A847HPG8-F1
#
_cell.length_a   1.000
_cell.length_b   1.000
_cell.length_c   1.000
_cell.angle_alpha   90.00
_cell.angle_beta   90.00
_cell.angle_gamma   90.00
#
_symmetry.space_group_name_H-M   'P 1'
#
loop_
_entity.id
_entity.type
_entity.pdbx_description
1 polymer ?
#
loop_
_entity_poly.entity_id
_entity_poly.type
_entity_poly.pdbx_seq_one_letter_code
_entity_poly.pdbx_strand_id
1 'polypeptide(L)'
;MTQMAMAVKIAALTKAYQRLSNANQKFIEQGGSLESFKNLIEQRDLVMEDLAVLTQELVKAMENSFPDHPFSCNSIAEAVRTISVLAPQLEADCNQVRHALKELVDSDKAVETHIAGLKDEIKAEIGRIRQGSRGLKGYRQNQNYGSCFINKVK
;
A
#
# COMPACT_ATOMS: atom_id res chain seq x y z
N MET A 1 -9.26 35.77 -2.18
CA MET A 1 -8.75 34.98 -1.03
C MET A 1 -9.28 33.55 -0.99
N THR A 2 -10.55 33.30 -1.36
CA THR A 2 -11.20 31.98 -1.31
C THR A 2 -10.63 30.93 -2.27
N GLN A 3 -10.28 31.31 -3.50
CA GLN A 3 -9.65 30.39 -4.47
C GLN A 3 -8.23 29.95 -4.08
N MET A 4 -7.49 30.80 -3.35
CA MET A 4 -6.18 30.43 -2.80
C MET A 4 -6.32 29.34 -1.74
N ALA A 5 -7.41 29.37 -0.96
CA ALA A 5 -7.68 28.32 0.02
C ALA A 5 -7.93 26.96 -0.67
N MET A 6 -8.70 26.93 -1.76
CA MET A 6 -8.90 25.70 -2.55
C MET A 6 -7.58 25.15 -3.09
N ALA A 7 -6.74 26.00 -3.71
CA ALA A 7 -5.43 25.58 -4.22
C ALA A 7 -4.54 24.95 -3.13
N VAL A 8 -4.52 25.54 -1.92
CA VAL A 8 -3.76 25.00 -0.78
C VAL A 8 -4.28 23.61 -0.37
N LYS A 9 -5.60 23.41 -0.33
CA LYS A 9 -6.19 22.10 0.02
C LYS A 9 -5.97 21.05 -1.07
N ILE A 10 -6.06 21.44 -2.34
CA ILE A 10 -5.74 20.56 -3.48
C ILE A 10 -4.27 20.12 -3.40
N ALA A 11 -3.33 21.04 -3.16
CA ALA A 11 -1.93 20.72 -3.00
C ALA A 11 -1.65 19.79 -1.80
N ALA A 12 -2.38 19.97 -0.69
CA ALA A 12 -2.28 19.08 0.47
C ALA A 12 -2.77 17.65 0.15
N LEU A 13 -3.89 17.52 -0.56
CA LEU A 13 -4.40 16.22 -1.03
C LEU A 13 -3.39 15.52 -1.96
N THR A 14 -2.82 16.24 -2.93
CA THR A 14 -1.77 15.71 -3.82
C THR A 14 -0.61 15.13 -3.00
N LYS A 15 -0.10 15.89 -2.02
CA LYS A 15 1.00 15.45 -1.16
C LYS A 15 0.64 14.23 -0.31
N ALA A 16 -0.58 14.16 0.20
CA ALA A 16 -1.04 13.02 0.99
C ALA A 16 -1.05 11.74 0.14
N TYR A 17 -1.59 11.79 -1.08
CA TYR A 17 -1.55 10.65 -2.01
C TYR A 17 -0.14 10.25 -2.43
N GLN A 18 0.71 11.23 -2.74
CA GLN A 18 2.13 10.96 -3.04
C GLN A 18 2.85 10.32 -1.86
N ARG A 19 2.56 10.74 -0.62
CA ARG A 19 3.16 10.15 0.59
C ARG A 19 2.78 8.67 0.71
N LEU A 20 1.52 8.32 0.47
CA LEU A 20 1.06 6.93 0.47
C LEU A 20 1.75 6.11 -0.63
N SER A 21 1.77 6.62 -1.86
CA SER A 21 2.44 5.96 -2.99
C SER A 21 3.93 5.72 -2.73
N ASN A 22 4.62 6.73 -2.18
CA ASN A 22 6.03 6.61 -1.80
C ASN A 22 6.27 5.61 -0.67
N ALA A 23 5.33 5.49 0.29
CA ALA A 23 5.42 4.50 1.35
C ALA A 23 5.29 3.07 0.79
N ASN A 24 4.35 2.86 -0.15
CA ASN A 24 4.19 1.60 -0.87
C ASN A 24 5.47 1.21 -1.63
N GLN A 25 6.08 2.15 -2.35
CA GLN A 25 7.32 1.91 -3.08
C GLN A 25 8.47 1.55 -2.12
N LYS A 26 8.63 2.29 -1.02
CA LYS A 26 9.67 2.00 -0.01
C LYS A 26 9.51 0.62 0.62
N PHE A 27 8.28 0.21 0.89
CA PHE A 27 8.00 -1.13 1.42
C PHE A 27 8.50 -2.23 0.47
N ILE A 28 8.25 -2.07 -0.83
CA ILE A 28 8.71 -3.01 -1.86
C ILE A 28 10.24 -3.00 -1.96
N GLU A 29 10.87 -1.82 -1.99
CA GLU A 29 12.32 -1.66 -2.10
C GLU A 29 13.08 -2.28 -0.91
N GLN A 30 12.47 -2.29 0.28
CA GLN A 30 13.04 -2.90 1.49
C GLN A 30 12.86 -4.42 1.57
N GLY A 31 12.19 -5.05 0.60
CA GLY A 31 11.98 -6.51 0.56
C GLY A 31 10.88 -7.02 1.48
N GLY A 32 10.03 -6.14 2.03
CA GLY A 32 8.77 -6.53 2.66
C GLY A 32 8.85 -7.34 3.96
N SER A 33 9.61 -6.87 4.96
CA SER A 33 9.59 -7.48 6.30
C SER A 33 8.25 -7.24 7.01
N LEU A 34 7.91 -8.09 7.99
CA LEU A 34 6.69 -7.92 8.80
C LEU A 34 6.67 -6.56 9.54
N GLU A 35 7.82 -6.11 10.02
CA GLU A 35 7.97 -4.80 10.67
C GLU A 35 7.73 -3.66 9.67
N SER A 36 8.32 -3.75 8.47
CA SER A 36 8.09 -2.75 7.41
C SER A 36 6.63 -2.71 6.97
N PHE A 37 5.94 -3.85 6.95
CA PHE A 37 4.51 -3.91 6.64
C PHE A 37 3.66 -3.24 7.72
N LYS A 38 3.94 -3.49 9.00
CA LYS A 38 3.25 -2.80 10.10
C LYS A 38 3.44 -1.29 10.02
N ASN A 39 4.68 -0.85 9.81
CA ASN A 39 5.00 0.56 9.64
C ASN A 39 4.27 1.18 8.44
N LEU A 40 4.13 0.44 7.33
CA LEU A 40 3.35 0.88 6.17
C LEU A 40 1.87 1.08 6.53
N ILE A 41 1.26 0.14 7.24
CA ILE A 41 -0.15 0.23 7.66
C ILE A 41 -0.36 1.38 8.64
N GLU A 42 0.51 1.53 9.64
CA GLU A 42 0.42 2.65 10.59
C GLU A 42 0.53 4.01 9.89
N GLN A 43 1.49 4.16 8.96
CA GLN A 43 1.59 5.38 8.15
C GLN A 43 0.35 5.61 7.28
N ARG A 44 -0.24 4.53 6.75
CA ARG A 44 -1.44 4.60 5.94
C ARG A 44 -2.64 5.08 6.74
N ASP A 45 -2.85 4.54 7.93
CA ASP A 45 -3.96 4.90 8.81
C ASP A 45 -3.88 6.39 9.18
N LEU A 46 -2.69 6.87 9.58
CA LEU A 46 -2.47 8.30 9.88
C LEU A 46 -2.81 9.21 8.68
N VAL A 47 -2.36 8.85 7.48
CA VAL A 47 -2.65 9.67 6.29
C VAL A 47 -4.14 9.58 5.89
N MET A 48 -4.80 8.45 6.13
CA MET A 48 -6.24 8.32 5.87
C MET A 48 -7.09 9.20 6.80
N GLU A 49 -6.70 9.34 8.06
CA GLU A 49 -7.30 10.31 8.99
C GLU A 49 -7.12 11.74 8.49
N ASP A 50 -5.90 12.11 8.08
CA ASP A 50 -5.61 13.44 7.51
C ASP A 50 -6.42 13.70 6.23
N LEU A 51 -6.56 12.70 5.35
CA LEU A 51 -7.32 12.81 4.11
C LEU A 51 -8.81 13.09 4.35
N ALA A 52 -9.41 12.49 5.39
CA ALA A 52 -10.80 12.76 5.75
C ALA A 52 -11.01 14.23 6.13
N VAL A 53 -10.11 14.78 6.95
CA VAL A 53 -10.13 16.19 7.35
C VAL A 53 -9.90 17.10 6.15
N LEU A 54 -8.87 16.83 5.34
CA LEU A 54 -8.56 17.61 4.13
C LEU A 54 -9.72 17.65 3.13
N THR A 55 -10.47 16.55 3.01
CA THR A 55 -11.65 16.47 2.13
C THR A 55 -12.75 17.40 2.62
N GLN A 56 -13.06 17.37 3.91
CA GLN A 56 -14.07 18.26 4.51
C GLN A 56 -13.66 19.74 4.38
N GLU A 57 -12.39 20.04 4.62
CA GLU A 57 -11.86 21.39 4.44
C GLU A 57 -11.91 21.88 2.99
N LEU A 58 -11.65 20.99 2.03
CA LEU A 58 -11.77 21.30 0.60
C LEU A 58 -13.22 21.61 0.23
N VAL A 59 -14.18 20.78 0.64
CA VAL A 59 -15.60 21.00 0.37
C VAL A 59 -16.06 22.33 0.97
N LYS A 60 -15.68 22.62 2.22
CA LYS A 60 -15.96 23.91 2.85
C LYS A 60 -15.33 25.08 2.09
N ALA A 61 -14.12 24.92 1.55
CA ALA A 61 -13.48 25.94 0.72
C ALA A 61 -14.22 26.14 -0.61
N MET A 62 -14.78 25.08 -1.19
CA MET A 62 -15.63 25.16 -2.38
C MET A 62 -16.92 25.92 -2.08
N GLU A 63 -17.64 25.56 -1.01
CA GLU A 63 -18.89 26.23 -0.57
C GLU A 63 -18.67 27.73 -0.35
N ASN A 64 -17.56 28.12 0.30
CA ASN A 64 -17.21 29.52 0.51
C ASN A 64 -16.81 30.26 -0.78
N SER A 65 -16.28 29.54 -1.77
CA SER A 65 -15.86 30.11 -3.05
C SER A 65 -17.02 30.29 -4.03
N PHE A 66 -18.07 29.47 -3.88
CA PHE A 66 -19.24 29.44 -4.74
C PHE A 66 -20.52 29.31 -3.91
N PRO A 67 -20.91 30.37 -3.15
CA PRO A 67 -22.02 30.30 -2.20
C PRO A 67 -23.39 30.04 -2.86
N ASP A 68 -23.54 30.40 -4.13
CA ASP A 68 -24.77 30.19 -4.90
C ASP A 68 -24.83 28.80 -5.57
N HIS A 69 -23.80 27.96 -5.36
CA HIS A 69 -23.72 26.63 -5.95
C HIS A 69 -23.76 25.57 -4.84
N PRO A 70 -24.86 24.82 -4.68
CA PRO A 70 -24.89 23.71 -3.74
C PRO A 70 -23.95 22.59 -4.22
N PHE A 71 -23.13 22.06 -3.31
CA PHE A 71 -22.26 20.93 -3.58
C PHE A 71 -22.79 19.67 -2.90
N SER A 72 -22.83 18.56 -3.65
CA SER A 72 -22.98 17.21 -3.10
C SER A 72 -21.79 16.39 -3.58
N CYS A 73 -20.60 16.75 -3.09
CA CYS A 73 -19.40 15.98 -3.38
C CYS A 73 -19.30 14.85 -2.36
N ASN A 74 -19.57 13.61 -2.79
CA ASN A 74 -19.46 12.42 -1.94
C ASN A 74 -18.05 11.81 -1.99
N SER A 75 -17.19 12.32 -2.88
CA SER A 75 -15.81 11.88 -3.02
C SER A 75 -14.88 13.01 -3.45
N ILE A 76 -13.57 12.83 -3.20
CA ILE A 76 -12.51 13.73 -3.66
C ILE A 76 -12.51 13.80 -5.20
N ALA A 77 -12.79 12.69 -5.90
CA ALA A 77 -12.84 12.66 -7.35
C ALA A 77 -13.96 13.56 -7.90
N GLU A 78 -15.12 13.56 -7.27
CA GLU A 78 -16.23 14.47 -7.60
C GLU A 78 -15.88 15.92 -7.29
N ALA A 79 -15.29 16.20 -6.12
CA ALA A 79 -14.85 17.54 -5.73
C ALA A 79 -13.84 18.10 -6.76
N VAL A 80 -12.81 17.33 -7.10
CA VAL A 80 -11.77 17.72 -8.07
C VAL A 80 -12.36 17.95 -9.46
N ARG A 81 -13.29 17.10 -9.93
CA ARG A 81 -13.99 17.34 -11.21
C ARG A 81 -14.84 18.61 -11.18
N THR A 82 -15.53 18.86 -10.08
CA THR A 82 -16.38 20.04 -9.92
C THR A 82 -15.53 21.32 -9.92
N ILE A 83 -14.40 21.32 -9.20
CA ILE A 83 -13.46 22.44 -9.18
C ILE A 83 -12.90 22.71 -10.57
N SER A 84 -12.53 21.68 -11.33
CA SER A 84 -12.07 21.82 -12.72
C SER A 84 -13.04 22.56 -13.63
N VAL A 85 -14.35 22.37 -13.42
CA VAL A 85 -15.39 23.04 -14.20
C VAL A 85 -15.61 24.48 -13.72
N LEU A 86 -15.68 24.69 -12.40
CA LEU A 86 -16.03 25.99 -11.81
C LEU A 86 -14.85 26.95 -11.65
N ALA A 87 -13.63 26.43 -11.58
CA ALA A 87 -12.37 27.17 -11.47
C ALA A 87 -11.32 26.61 -12.44
N PRO A 88 -11.46 26.86 -13.76
CA PRO A 88 -10.53 26.35 -14.79
C PRO A 88 -9.06 26.73 -14.54
N GLN A 89 -8.79 27.83 -13.85
CA GLN A 89 -7.45 28.25 -13.44
C GLN A 89 -6.76 27.28 -12.46
N LEU A 90 -7.53 26.43 -11.76
CA LEU A 90 -7.02 25.38 -10.87
C LEU A 90 -6.88 24.02 -11.57
N GLU A 91 -7.14 23.93 -12.89
CA GLU A 91 -7.13 22.67 -13.63
C GLU A 91 -5.79 21.93 -13.52
N ALA A 92 -4.67 22.67 -13.54
CA ALA A 92 -3.35 22.09 -13.37
C ALA A 92 -3.21 21.38 -12.01
N ASP A 93 -3.67 22.01 -10.93
CA ASP A 93 -3.62 21.45 -9.58
C ASP A 93 -4.57 20.24 -9.45
N CYS A 94 -5.77 20.32 -10.05
CA CYS A 94 -6.71 19.21 -10.12
C CYS A 94 -6.13 18.01 -10.87
N ASN A 95 -5.39 18.24 -11.96
CA ASN A 95 -4.69 17.17 -12.69
C ASN A 95 -3.58 16.52 -11.86
N GLN A 96 -2.86 17.28 -11.04
CA GLN A 96 -1.88 16.71 -10.12
C GLN A 96 -2.53 15.75 -9.11
N VAL A 97 -3.71 16.08 -8.57
CA VAL A 97 -4.45 15.16 -7.68
C VAL A 97 -4.82 13.87 -8.41
N ARG A 98 -5.33 13.98 -9.66
CA ARG A 98 -5.70 12.80 -10.47
C ARG A 98 -4.49 11.91 -10.74
N HIS A 99 -3.35 12.50 -11.06
CA HIS A 99 -2.10 11.76 -11.27
C HIS A 99 -1.63 11.08 -9.98
N ALA A 100 -1.59 11.81 -8.85
CA ALA A 100 -1.16 11.25 -7.57
C ALA A 100 -2.08 10.11 -7.09
N LEU A 101 -3.40 10.25 -7.29
CA LEU A 101 -4.36 9.18 -6.96
C LEU A 101 -4.15 7.94 -7.86
N LYS A 102 -3.87 8.15 -9.15
CA LYS A 102 -3.54 7.05 -10.07
C LYS A 102 -2.26 6.33 -9.64
N GLU A 103 -1.20 7.08 -9.31
CA GLU A 103 0.05 6.53 -8.81
C GLU A 103 -0.15 5.73 -7.53
N LEU A 104 -0.97 6.22 -6.59
CA LEU A 104 -1.33 5.49 -5.39
C LEU A 104 -2.01 4.15 -5.72
N VAL A 105 -3.04 4.15 -6.56
CA VAL A 105 -3.75 2.92 -6.96
C VAL A 105 -2.81 1.93 -7.65
N ASP A 106 -1.96 2.42 -8.55
CA ASP A 106 -0.98 1.58 -9.25
C ASP A 106 0.06 1.01 -8.26
N SER A 107 0.51 1.79 -7.28
CA SER A 107 1.43 1.34 -6.23
C SER A 107 0.81 0.34 -5.25
N ASP A 108 -0.48 0.49 -4.92
CA ASP A 108 -1.20 -0.48 -4.08
C ASP A 108 -1.24 -1.85 -4.72
N LYS A 109 -1.54 -1.89 -6.03
CA LYS A 109 -1.50 -3.13 -6.80
C LYS A 109 -0.10 -3.75 -6.84
N ALA A 110 0.94 -2.92 -6.87
CA ALA A 110 2.32 -3.40 -6.79
C ALA A 110 2.62 -4.03 -5.41
N VAL A 111 2.16 -3.42 -4.32
CA VAL A 111 2.29 -3.98 -2.96
C VAL A 111 1.54 -5.31 -2.85
N GLU A 112 0.31 -5.39 -3.33
CA GLU A 112 -0.47 -6.64 -3.36
C GLU A 112 0.27 -7.76 -4.11
N THR A 113 0.81 -7.44 -5.28
CA THR A 113 1.60 -8.38 -6.11
C THR A 113 2.87 -8.83 -5.38
N HIS A 114 3.58 -7.90 -4.74
CA HIS A 114 4.80 -8.19 -3.99
C HIS A 114 4.52 -9.13 -2.81
N ILE A 115 3.48 -8.85 -2.02
CA ILE A 115 3.06 -9.70 -0.88
C ILE A 115 2.64 -11.09 -1.35
N ALA A 116 1.92 -11.18 -2.49
CA ALA A 116 1.55 -12.46 -3.07
C ALA A 116 2.79 -13.30 -3.47
N GLY A 117 3.80 -12.66 -4.06
CA GLY A 117 5.08 -13.30 -4.37
C GLY A 117 5.79 -13.84 -3.13
N LEU A 118 5.96 -13.01 -2.10
CA LEU A 118 6.58 -13.41 -0.83
C LEU A 118 5.86 -14.60 -0.18
N LYS A 119 4.53 -14.61 -0.23
CA LYS A 119 3.71 -15.72 0.27
C LYS A 119 4.01 -17.03 -0.45
N ASP A 120 4.18 -17.00 -1.76
CA ASP A 120 4.46 -18.19 -2.56
C ASP A 120 5.90 -18.69 -2.37
N GLU A 121 6.88 -17.79 -2.22
CA GLU A 121 8.25 -18.14 -1.83
C GLU A 121 8.29 -18.83 -0.46
N ILE A 122 7.60 -18.30 0.55
CA ILE A 122 7.50 -18.91 1.88
C ILE A 122 6.87 -20.31 1.80
N LYS A 123 5.79 -20.49 1.03
CA LYS A 123 5.19 -21.81 0.83
C LYS A 123 6.18 -22.80 0.22
N ALA A 124 6.97 -22.37 -0.76
CA ALA A 124 7.97 -23.21 -1.40
C ALA A 124 9.05 -23.65 -0.39
N GLU A 125 9.55 -22.73 0.43
CA GLU A 125 10.53 -23.04 1.49
C GLU A 125 9.96 -23.98 2.56
N ILE A 126 8.73 -23.75 3.02
CA ILE A 126 8.04 -24.68 3.94
C ILE A 126 7.95 -26.07 3.30
N GLY A 127 7.68 -26.15 2.00
CA GLY A 127 7.68 -27.39 1.23
C GLY A 127 9.04 -28.11 1.28
N ARG A 128 10.13 -27.39 1.02
CA ARG A 128 11.51 -27.90 1.10
C ARG A 128 11.85 -28.41 2.51
N ILE A 129 11.53 -27.65 3.55
CA ILE A 129 11.75 -28.04 4.95
C ILE A 129 10.99 -29.34 5.29
N ARG A 130 9.73 -29.45 4.85
CA ARG A 130 8.93 -30.67 5.07
C ARG A 130 9.52 -31.89 4.37
N GLN A 131 10.02 -31.73 3.15
CA GLN A 131 10.70 -32.80 2.40
C GLN A 131 12.00 -33.22 3.10
N GLY A 132 12.85 -32.27 3.49
CA GLY A 132 14.06 -32.53 4.25
C GLY A 132 13.78 -33.26 5.57
N SER A 133 12.77 -32.81 6.32
CA SER A 133 12.35 -33.45 7.58
C SER A 133 11.89 -34.90 7.38
N ARG A 134 11.15 -35.20 6.29
CA ARG A 134 10.76 -36.58 5.95
C ARG A 134 11.99 -37.46 5.65
N GLY A 135 12.96 -36.94 4.91
CA GLY A 135 14.24 -37.62 4.66
C GLY A 135 14.98 -37.95 5.97
N LEU A 136 15.05 -36.99 6.89
CA LEU A 136 15.67 -37.16 8.21
C LEU A 136 14.94 -38.17 9.12
N LYS A 137 13.61 -38.29 9.02
CA LYS A 137 12.86 -39.33 9.74
C LYS A 137 13.25 -40.74 9.29
N GLY A 138 13.58 -40.93 8.01
CA GLY A 138 14.12 -42.19 7.51
C GLY A 138 15.44 -42.59 8.18
N TYR A 139 16.31 -41.61 8.46
CA TYR A 139 17.56 -41.85 9.20
C TYR A 139 17.34 -42.21 10.69
N ARG A 140 16.24 -41.77 11.30
CA ARG A 140 15.92 -42.11 12.70
C ARG A 140 15.35 -43.52 12.89
N GLN A 141 14.93 -44.22 11.84
CA GLN A 141 14.18 -45.47 11.98
C GLN A 141 14.99 -46.78 12.04
N ASN A 142 16.33 -46.79 12.02
CA ASN A 142 17.10 -48.03 12.14
C ASN A 142 18.17 -48.01 13.26
N GLN A 143 17.78 -47.71 14.51
CA GLN A 143 18.57 -48.15 15.68
C GLN A 143 18.10 -49.48 16.29
N ASN A 144 17.06 -50.11 15.72
CA ASN A 144 16.59 -51.45 16.15
C ASN A 144 16.92 -52.58 15.17
N TYR A 145 17.68 -52.35 14.10
CA TYR A 145 18.29 -53.43 13.32
C TYR A 145 19.76 -53.51 13.70
N GLY A 146 20.11 -54.61 14.36
CA GLY A 146 21.46 -54.91 14.82
C GLY A 146 22.49 -54.73 13.71
N SER A 147 23.64 -54.19 14.11
CA SER A 147 24.89 -54.12 13.36
C SER A 147 25.03 -55.26 12.35
N CYS A 148 24.88 -54.95 11.06
CA CYS A 148 25.28 -55.82 9.96
C CYS A 148 26.76 -55.61 9.59
N PHE A 149 27.61 -55.20 10.55
CA PHE A 149 29.05 -55.29 10.37
C PHE A 149 29.45 -56.77 10.50
N ILE A 150 29.44 -57.45 9.36
CA ILE A 150 30.06 -58.76 9.19
C ILE A 150 31.56 -58.58 9.42
N ASN A 151 32.04 -58.95 10.61
CA ASN A 151 33.46 -59.27 10.81
C ASN A 151 33.75 -60.59 10.09
N LYS A 152 34.25 -60.52 8.86
CA LYS A 152 34.95 -61.65 8.22
C LYS A 152 36.43 -61.32 8.13
N VAL A 153 37.15 -61.59 9.21
CA VAL A 153 38.58 -61.89 9.14
C VAL A 153 38.83 -63.07 10.08
N LYS A 154 39.09 -64.24 9.51
CA LYS A 154 39.78 -65.38 10.12
C LYS A 154 41.00 -65.64 9.26
#